data_AF-A0A2N7L8A7-F1
#
_entry.id   AF-A0A2N7L8A7-F1
#
_cell.length_a   1.000
_cell.length_b   1.000
_cell.length_c   1.000
_cell.angle_alpha   90.00
_cell.angle_beta   90.00
_cell.angle_gamma   90.00
#
_symmetry.space_group_name_H-M   'P 1'
#
loop_
_entity.id
_entity.type
_entity.pdbx_description
1 polymer ?
#
loop_
_entity_poly.entity_id
_entity_poly.type
_entity_poly.pdbx_seq_one_letter_code
_entity_poly.pdbx_strand_id
1 'polypeptide(L)'
;MHQEHFLIPEYPKITYAGISLETLSKKTPNFLNSVKWYARIGISFAFIFFASVTTLSCYLFDLTDDIFFVATLAITFFLYLCSLPLLTKAIISSERVRQWVRKSKHRYFLRTLANTPFEARLNASNIIWDTLRNDEWATCINDAHEIDRERTVYSCQQLGKIASNLIDSDPEIFCDAMLKTMNNQRGSTPYFFDILVRLAEQQFHYGKESQRQLRGTKKLMLDDIFSHR
;
A
#
# COMPACT_ATOMS: atom_id res chain seq x y z
N MET A 1 40.34 -2.13 -19.27
CA MET A 1 39.33 -3.19 -19.04
C MET A 1 37.99 -2.51 -18.85
N HIS A 2 37.10 -2.54 -19.84
CA HIS A 2 35.73 -2.07 -19.65
C HIS A 2 34.96 -3.18 -18.94
N GLN A 3 34.45 -2.91 -17.74
CA GLN A 3 33.47 -3.77 -17.11
C GLN A 3 32.18 -3.61 -17.92
N GLU A 4 31.82 -4.63 -18.69
CA GLU A 4 30.47 -4.70 -19.27
C GLU A 4 29.47 -4.68 -18.11
N HIS A 5 28.61 -3.66 -18.07
CA HIS A 5 27.54 -3.53 -17.09
C HIS A 5 26.26 -4.13 -17.65
N PHE A 6 25.43 -4.71 -16.80
CA PHE A 6 24.09 -5.12 -17.18
C PHE A 6 23.29 -3.86 -17.55
N LEU A 7 22.75 -3.83 -18.76
CA LEU A 7 21.93 -2.71 -19.23
C LEU A 7 20.52 -2.88 -18.67
N ILE A 8 20.19 -2.11 -17.64
CA ILE A 8 18.84 -2.09 -17.07
C ILE A 8 17.92 -1.34 -18.06
N PRO A 9 16.85 -1.97 -18.57
CA PRO A 9 15.90 -1.31 -19.45
C PRO A 9 15.24 -0.10 -18.78
N GLU A 10 14.80 0.88 -19.57
CA GLU A 10 14.03 1.99 -19.00
C GLU A 10 12.67 1.49 -18.47
N TYR A 11 12.37 1.85 -17.21
CA TYR A 11 11.08 1.53 -16.59
C TYR A 11 9.94 2.27 -17.29
N PRO A 12 8.77 1.63 -17.46
CA PRO A 12 7.63 2.26 -18.11
C PRO A 12 7.13 3.47 -17.31
N LYS A 13 7.12 4.63 -17.98
CA LYS A 13 6.58 5.88 -17.41
C LYS A 13 5.06 5.90 -17.58
N ILE A 14 4.36 5.14 -16.74
CA ILE A 14 2.89 5.12 -16.74
C ILE A 14 2.39 6.39 -16.05
N THR A 15 1.97 7.36 -16.84
CA THR A 15 1.44 8.63 -16.35
C THR A 15 -0.08 8.67 -16.48
N TYR A 16 -0.75 9.02 -15.39
CA TYR A 16 -2.18 9.29 -15.39
C TYR A 16 -2.36 10.80 -15.23
N ALA A 17 -2.90 11.45 -16.26
CA ALA A 17 -3.16 12.89 -16.23
C ALA A 17 -4.06 13.22 -15.01
N GLY A 18 -3.47 13.84 -13.98
CA GLY A 18 -4.18 14.30 -12.79
C GLY A 18 -4.50 13.28 -11.69
N ILE A 19 -4.07 12.01 -11.82
CA ILE A 19 -4.38 10.93 -10.85
C ILE A 19 -3.08 10.19 -10.48
N SER A 20 -2.20 10.81 -9.71
CA SER A 20 -1.12 10.08 -9.03
C SER A 20 -1.58 9.63 -7.64
N LEU A 21 -1.01 8.53 -7.13
CA LEU A 21 -1.29 8.05 -5.76
C LEU A 21 -0.96 9.13 -4.72
N GLU A 22 0.06 9.96 -4.99
CA GLU A 22 0.40 11.10 -4.15
C GLU A 22 -0.71 12.17 -4.16
N THR A 23 -1.22 12.56 -5.34
CA THR A 23 -2.35 13.50 -5.41
C THR A 23 -3.63 12.94 -4.81
N LEU A 24 -3.90 11.64 -4.96
CA LEU A 24 -5.04 10.95 -4.33
C LEU A 24 -4.92 11.00 -2.81
N SER A 25 -3.73 10.70 -2.29
CA SER A 25 -3.42 10.74 -0.85
C SER A 25 -3.57 12.15 -0.28
N LYS A 26 -3.06 13.19 -0.97
CA LYS A 26 -3.19 14.60 -0.54
C LYS A 26 -4.65 15.07 -0.51
N LYS A 27 -5.49 14.63 -1.47
CA LYS A 27 -6.92 14.97 -1.53
C LYS A 27 -7.78 14.13 -0.58
N THR A 28 -7.23 13.06 0.01
CA THR A 28 -7.99 12.17 0.88
C THR A 28 -8.43 12.92 2.15
N PRO A 29 -9.72 12.88 2.51
CA PRO A 29 -10.19 13.53 3.73
C PRO A 29 -9.55 12.90 4.96
N ASN A 30 -9.33 13.70 6.01
CA ASN A 30 -8.72 13.22 7.24
C ASN A 30 -9.74 12.46 8.11
N PHE A 31 -10.03 11.21 7.73
CA PHE A 31 -10.97 10.32 8.42
C PHE A 31 -10.66 10.16 9.91
N LEU A 32 -9.38 10.20 10.31
CA LEU A 32 -8.97 10.05 11.70
C LEU A 32 -9.35 11.29 12.53
N ASN A 33 -9.26 12.48 11.94
CA ASN A 33 -9.77 13.70 12.58
C ASN A 33 -11.30 13.70 12.66
N SER A 34 -12.00 13.21 11.63
CA SER A 34 -13.46 13.04 11.71
C SER A 34 -13.85 12.11 12.86
N VAL A 35 -13.21 10.95 13.00
CA VAL A 35 -13.48 10.02 14.11
C VAL A 35 -13.14 10.65 15.47
N LYS A 36 -12.02 11.36 15.59
CA LYS A 36 -11.69 12.15 16.79
C LYS A 36 -12.82 13.08 17.19
N TRP A 37 -13.36 13.81 16.21
CA TRP A 37 -14.41 14.79 16.44
C TRP A 37 -15.72 14.12 16.88
N TYR A 38 -16.17 13.07 16.19
CA TYR A 38 -17.35 12.31 16.58
C TYR A 38 -17.20 11.62 17.94
N ALA A 39 -16.01 11.09 18.26
CA ALA A 39 -15.73 10.50 19.57
C ALA A 39 -15.87 11.54 20.68
N ARG A 40 -15.30 12.74 20.49
CA ARG A 40 -15.44 13.84 21.46
C ARG A 40 -16.90 14.24 21.65
N ILE A 41 -17.66 14.37 20.57
CA ILE A 41 -19.10 14.67 20.65
C ILE A 41 -19.85 13.60 21.42
N GLY A 42 -19.60 12.32 21.16
CA GLY A 42 -20.24 11.22 21.87
C GLY A 42 -19.95 11.26 23.38
N ILE A 43 -18.71 11.54 23.76
CA ILE A 43 -18.31 11.66 25.17
C ILE A 43 -18.97 12.90 25.81
N SER A 44 -18.95 14.05 25.14
CA SER A 44 -19.59 15.28 25.62
C SER A 44 -21.10 15.12 25.76
N PHE A 45 -21.75 14.43 24.82
CA PHE A 45 -23.18 14.16 24.86
C PHE A 45 -23.54 13.26 26.06
N ALA A 46 -22.77 12.20 26.30
CA ALA A 46 -22.96 11.34 27.47
C ALA A 46 -22.80 12.10 28.79
N PHE A 47 -21.82 13.01 28.86
CA PHE A 47 -21.62 13.87 30.02
C PHE A 47 -22.81 14.83 30.24
N ILE A 48 -23.24 15.54 29.19
CA ILE A 48 -24.38 16.47 29.28
C ILE A 48 -25.65 15.72 29.67
N PHE A 49 -25.87 14.53 29.10
CA PHE A 49 -27.01 13.69 29.46
C PHE A 49 -26.97 13.29 30.93
N PHE A 50 -25.83 12.78 31.42
CA PHE A 50 -25.66 12.46 32.83
C PHE A 50 -25.92 13.67 33.73
N ALA A 51 -25.28 14.81 33.44
CA ALA A 51 -25.45 16.05 34.20
C ALA A 51 -26.92 16.49 34.22
N SER A 52 -27.61 16.45 33.08
CA SER A 52 -29.02 16.82 32.99
C SER A 52 -29.93 15.92 33.84
N VAL A 53 -29.69 14.60 33.84
CA VAL A 53 -30.44 13.65 34.66
C VAL A 53 -30.18 13.88 36.15
N THR A 54 -28.91 14.12 36.52
CA THR A 54 -28.55 14.41 37.91
C THR A 54 -29.18 15.71 38.38
N THR A 55 -29.10 16.79 37.60
CA THR A 55 -29.70 18.09 37.93
C THR A 55 -31.22 17.98 38.06
N LEU A 56 -31.89 17.31 37.12
CA LEU A 56 -33.34 17.09 37.19
C LEU A 56 -33.74 16.31 38.44
N SER A 57 -32.97 15.28 38.80
CA SER A 57 -33.23 14.51 40.03
C SER A 57 -33.09 15.38 41.28
N CYS A 58 -32.04 16.21 41.34
CA CYS A 58 -31.83 17.10 42.49
C CYS A 58 -32.97 18.11 42.64
N TYR A 59 -33.46 18.63 41.51
CA TYR A 59 -34.60 19.55 41.51
C TYR A 59 -35.88 18.87 42.03
N LEU A 60 -36.16 17.64 41.61
CA LEU A 60 -37.36 16.90 42.04
C LEU A 60 -37.37 16.56 43.54
N PHE A 61 -36.19 16.43 44.16
CA PHE A 61 -36.04 16.11 45.58
C PHE A 61 -35.69 17.33 46.46
N ASP A 62 -35.68 18.55 45.90
CA ASP A 62 -35.37 19.81 46.60
C ASP A 62 -33.97 19.84 47.24
N LEU A 63 -32.99 19.22 46.58
CA LEU A 63 -31.60 19.05 47.05
C LEU A 63 -30.63 20.04 46.39
N THR A 64 -31.15 21.11 45.77
CA THR A 64 -30.35 22.01 44.92
C THR A 64 -29.34 22.87 45.70
N ASP A 65 -29.62 23.15 46.98
CA ASP A 65 -28.73 23.96 47.86
C ASP A 65 -27.75 23.10 48.67
N ASP A 66 -27.83 21.78 48.54
CA ASP A 66 -26.97 20.87 49.28
C ASP A 66 -25.55 20.84 48.67
N ILE A 67 -24.58 21.24 49.50
CA ILE A 67 -23.16 21.34 49.17
C ILE A 67 -22.62 20.02 48.60
N PHE A 68 -23.17 18.88 49.05
CA PHE A 68 -22.80 17.56 48.55
C PHE A 68 -23.07 17.41 47.05
N PHE A 69 -24.18 17.94 46.54
CA PHE A 69 -24.56 17.84 45.13
C PHE A 69 -23.75 18.78 44.24
N VAL A 70 -23.50 20.01 44.71
CA VAL A 70 -22.60 20.96 44.02
C VAL A 70 -21.19 20.36 43.89
N ALA A 71 -20.68 19.75 44.95
CA ALA A 71 -19.39 19.06 44.93
C ALA A 71 -19.39 17.87 43.95
N THR A 72 -20.46 17.08 43.92
CA THR A 72 -20.59 15.93 43.00
C THR A 72 -20.60 16.36 41.53
N LEU A 73 -21.32 17.43 41.18
CA LEU A 73 -21.32 18.01 39.82
C LEU A 73 -19.94 18.58 39.44
N ALA A 74 -19.26 19.24 40.36
CA ALA A 74 -17.90 19.76 40.12
C ALA A 74 -16.88 18.64 39.91
N ILE A 75 -16.92 17.57 40.73
CA ILE A 75 -16.05 16.40 40.59
C ILE A 75 -16.33 15.68 39.27
N THR A 76 -17.59 15.50 38.89
CA THR A 76 -17.94 14.83 37.62
C THR A 76 -17.53 15.65 36.41
N PHE A 77 -17.62 16.99 36.47
CA PHE A 77 -17.05 17.87 35.44
C PHE A 77 -15.53 17.74 35.34
N PHE A 78 -14.83 17.69 36.49
CA PHE A 78 -13.38 17.49 36.51
C PHE A 78 -12.99 16.12 35.92
N LEU A 79 -13.69 15.05 36.29
CA LEU A 79 -13.50 13.71 35.72
C LEU A 79 -13.76 13.70 34.20
N TYR A 80 -14.74 14.46 33.72
CA TYR A 80 -14.98 14.62 32.28
C TYR A 80 -13.78 15.28 31.59
N LEU A 81 -13.24 16.39 32.13
CA LEU A 81 -12.07 17.07 31.56
C LEU A 81 -10.84 16.14 31.47
N CYS A 82 -10.61 15.32 32.50
CA CYS A 82 -9.52 14.36 32.51
C CYS A 82 -9.77 13.16 31.59
N SER A 83 -11.00 12.65 31.54
CA SER A 83 -11.35 11.44 30.77
C SER A 83 -11.52 11.71 29.27
N LEU A 84 -11.94 12.90 28.86
CA LEU A 84 -12.13 13.25 27.45
C LEU A 84 -10.91 12.95 26.56
N PRO A 85 -9.68 13.41 26.86
CA PRO A 85 -8.51 13.08 26.04
C PRO A 85 -8.16 11.59 26.08
N LEU A 86 -8.32 10.94 27.24
CA LEU A 86 -8.00 9.52 27.44
C LEU A 86 -8.94 8.60 26.65
N LEU A 87 -10.25 8.81 26.79
CA LEU A 87 -11.30 8.06 26.09
C LEU A 87 -11.21 8.30 24.58
N THR A 88 -10.98 9.55 24.16
CA THR A 88 -10.77 9.87 22.74
C THR A 88 -9.58 9.07 22.18
N LYS A 89 -8.45 9.03 22.88
CA LYS A 89 -7.27 8.26 22.48
C LYS A 89 -7.57 6.75 22.42
N ALA A 90 -8.25 6.22 23.43
CA ALA A 90 -8.65 4.82 23.49
C ALA A 90 -9.52 4.42 22.29
N ILE A 91 -10.54 5.22 21.97
CA ILE A 91 -11.43 4.99 20.82
C ILE A 91 -10.63 4.96 19.50
N ILE A 92 -9.72 5.92 19.28
CA ILE A 92 -8.94 5.99 18.04
C ILE A 92 -7.94 4.84 17.93
N SER A 93 -7.36 4.43 19.06
CA SER A 93 -6.41 3.32 19.10
C SER A 93 -7.07 1.96 18.88
N SER A 94 -8.40 1.87 19.01
CA SER A 94 -9.13 0.62 18.85
C SER A 94 -8.97 0.03 17.45
N GLU A 95 -8.82 -1.29 17.39
CA GLU A 95 -8.63 -2.00 16.12
C GLU A 95 -9.84 -1.83 15.20
N ARG A 96 -11.06 -1.77 15.76
CA ARG A 96 -12.30 -1.50 15.01
C ARG A 96 -12.24 -0.17 14.26
N VAL A 97 -11.84 0.91 14.93
CA VAL A 97 -11.71 2.23 14.31
C VAL A 97 -10.61 2.22 13.25
N ARG A 98 -9.47 1.59 13.55
CA ARG A 98 -8.37 1.46 12.59
C ARG A 98 -8.80 0.74 11.31
N GLN A 99 -9.52 -0.36 11.43
CA GLN A 99 -10.07 -1.11 10.29
C GLN A 99 -11.10 -0.28 9.52
N TRP A 100 -12.00 0.43 10.22
CA TRP A 100 -12.97 1.31 9.60
C TRP A 100 -12.29 2.44 8.81
N VAL A 101 -11.23 3.06 9.36
CA VAL A 101 -10.45 4.10 8.66
C VAL A 101 -9.79 3.52 7.41
N ARG A 102 -9.18 2.33 7.49
CA ARG A 102 -8.58 1.66 6.33
C ARG A 102 -9.63 1.39 5.24
N LYS A 103 -10.78 0.82 5.59
CA LYS A 103 -11.88 0.55 4.66
C LYS A 103 -12.46 1.83 4.04
N SER A 104 -12.55 2.91 4.81
CA SER A 104 -13.09 4.18 4.32
C SER A 104 -12.12 4.89 3.37
N LYS A 105 -10.81 4.86 3.67
CA LYS A 105 -9.77 5.31 2.72
C LYS A 105 -9.81 4.52 1.43
N HIS A 106 -9.88 3.18 1.53
CA HIS A 106 -9.94 2.32 0.35
C HIS A 106 -11.17 2.63 -0.52
N ARG A 107 -12.36 2.73 0.08
CA ARG A 107 -13.59 3.11 -0.65
C ARG A 107 -13.51 4.49 -1.30
N TYR A 108 -12.87 5.46 -0.64
CA TYR A 108 -12.63 6.78 -1.22
C TYR A 108 -11.75 6.70 -2.47
N PHE A 109 -10.68 5.91 -2.42
CA PHE A 109 -9.83 5.70 -3.59
C PHE A 109 -10.56 5.03 -4.74
N LEU A 110 -11.28 3.94 -4.49
CA LEU A 110 -12.08 3.27 -5.52
C LEU A 110 -13.08 4.22 -6.18
N ARG A 111 -13.82 5.00 -5.38
CA ARG A 111 -14.79 5.97 -5.90
C ARG A 111 -14.13 7.08 -6.73
N THR A 112 -12.93 7.50 -6.36
CA THR A 112 -12.20 8.55 -7.08
C THR A 112 -11.65 8.01 -8.41
N LEU A 113 -11.13 6.77 -8.39
CA LEU A 113 -10.60 6.09 -9.58
C LEU A 113 -11.70 5.69 -10.56
N ALA A 114 -12.90 5.39 -10.05
CA ALA A 114 -14.07 5.02 -10.85
C ALA A 114 -14.37 6.05 -11.97
N ASN A 115 -14.02 7.32 -11.74
CA ASN A 115 -14.28 8.44 -12.65
C ASN A 115 -13.16 8.68 -13.69
N THR A 116 -12.13 7.83 -13.74
CA THR A 116 -11.02 7.98 -14.70
C THR A 116 -11.54 7.78 -16.13
N PRO A 117 -11.23 8.67 -17.11
CA PRO A 117 -11.71 8.51 -18.48
C PRO A 117 -11.11 7.27 -19.15
N PHE A 118 -11.87 6.65 -20.06
CA PHE A 118 -11.48 5.40 -20.74
C PHE A 118 -10.15 5.55 -21.51
N GLU A 119 -9.93 6.67 -22.18
CA GLU A 119 -8.70 6.95 -22.94
C GLU A 119 -7.45 6.88 -22.07
N ALA A 120 -7.52 7.40 -20.84
CA ALA A 120 -6.39 7.34 -19.90
C ALA A 120 -6.12 5.89 -19.43
N ARG A 121 -7.18 5.09 -19.27
CA ARG A 121 -7.06 3.66 -18.92
C ARG A 121 -6.42 2.87 -20.05
N LEU A 122 -6.86 3.11 -21.28
CA LEU A 122 -6.35 2.47 -22.49
C LEU A 122 -4.88 2.82 -22.72
N ASN A 123 -4.51 4.10 -22.59
CA ASN A 123 -3.13 4.53 -22.71
C ASN A 123 -2.21 3.80 -21.72
N ALA A 124 -2.61 3.70 -20.45
CA ALA A 124 -1.84 2.99 -19.45
C ALA A 124 -1.71 1.48 -19.75
N SER A 125 -2.78 0.86 -20.24
CA SER A 125 -2.75 -0.54 -20.69
C SER A 125 -1.78 -0.75 -21.84
N ASN A 126 -1.84 0.11 -22.86
CA ASN A 126 -0.94 0.06 -24.02
C ASN A 126 0.51 0.23 -23.61
N ILE A 127 0.84 1.18 -22.73
CA ILE A 127 2.21 1.35 -22.23
C ILE A 127 2.74 0.04 -21.61
N ILE A 128 1.94 -0.67 -20.80
CA ILE A 128 2.37 -1.96 -20.21
C ILE A 128 2.61 -3.00 -21.31
N TRP A 129 1.70 -3.13 -22.28
CA TRP A 129 1.85 -4.08 -23.39
C TRP A 129 3.04 -3.78 -24.28
N ASP A 130 3.25 -2.51 -24.64
CA ASP A 130 4.35 -2.07 -25.47
C ASP A 130 5.69 -2.28 -24.75
N THR A 131 5.73 -2.04 -23.43
CA THR A 131 6.92 -2.32 -22.62
C THR A 131 7.26 -3.80 -22.61
N LEU A 132 6.27 -4.69 -22.43
CA LEU A 132 6.50 -6.14 -22.46
C LEU A 132 6.98 -6.65 -23.83
N ARG A 133 6.74 -5.91 -24.91
CA ARG A 133 7.08 -6.29 -26.30
C ARG A 133 8.30 -5.55 -26.85
N ASN A 134 8.79 -4.53 -26.14
CA ASN A 134 9.98 -3.78 -26.52
C ASN A 134 11.19 -4.73 -26.53
N ASP A 135 12.05 -4.61 -27.55
CA ASP A 135 13.26 -5.42 -27.74
C ASP A 135 14.16 -5.45 -26.50
N GLU A 136 14.32 -4.32 -25.79
CA GLU A 136 15.13 -4.24 -24.57
C GLU A 136 14.55 -5.10 -23.44
N TRP A 137 13.25 -4.99 -23.22
CA TRP A 137 12.53 -5.76 -22.21
C TRP A 137 12.36 -7.22 -22.60
N ALA A 138 12.19 -7.52 -23.89
CA ALA A 138 12.14 -8.88 -24.41
C ALA A 138 13.48 -9.60 -24.14
N THR A 139 14.61 -8.92 -24.35
CA THR A 139 15.94 -9.44 -24.02
C THR A 139 16.07 -9.70 -22.51
N CYS A 140 15.73 -8.72 -21.68
CA CYS A 140 15.72 -8.85 -20.22
C CYS A 140 14.83 -10.01 -19.74
N ILE A 141 13.63 -10.16 -20.31
CA ILE A 141 12.70 -11.25 -19.97
C ILE A 141 13.29 -12.61 -20.37
N ASN A 142 13.95 -12.71 -21.52
CA ASN A 142 14.61 -13.93 -21.95
C ASN A 142 15.76 -14.31 -21.00
N ASP A 143 16.60 -13.35 -20.61
CA ASP A 143 17.68 -13.58 -19.65
C ASP A 143 17.14 -14.03 -18.28
N ALA A 144 16.06 -13.40 -17.80
CA ALA A 144 15.36 -13.81 -16.59
C ALA A 144 14.76 -15.23 -16.69
N HIS A 145 14.26 -15.58 -17.87
CA HIS A 145 13.66 -16.89 -18.16
C HIS A 145 14.68 -18.03 -18.09
N GLU A 146 15.93 -17.77 -18.50
CA GLU A 146 17.02 -18.75 -18.43
C GLU A 146 17.37 -19.14 -16.99
N ILE A 147 17.21 -18.23 -16.03
CA ILE A 147 17.41 -18.52 -14.60
C ILE A 147 16.18 -19.14 -13.94
N ASP A 148 15.03 -18.47 -14.04
CA ASP A 148 13.81 -18.89 -13.35
C ASP A 148 12.60 -18.67 -14.25
N ARG A 149 12.32 -19.71 -15.03
CA ARG A 149 11.18 -19.78 -15.93
C ARG A 149 9.86 -19.56 -15.21
N GLU A 150 9.66 -20.17 -14.04
CA GLU A 150 8.37 -20.12 -13.34
C GLU A 150 8.04 -18.70 -12.86
N ARG A 151 9.00 -18.03 -12.21
CA ARG A 151 8.81 -16.66 -11.72
C ARG A 151 8.70 -15.65 -12.84
N THR A 152 9.45 -15.84 -13.93
CA THR A 152 9.38 -14.97 -15.10
C THR A 152 8.01 -15.05 -15.77
N VAL A 153 7.53 -16.27 -16.06
CA VAL A 153 6.20 -16.48 -16.65
C VAL A 153 5.10 -15.91 -15.75
N TYR A 154 5.17 -16.17 -14.44
CA TYR A 154 4.22 -15.62 -13.48
C TYR A 154 4.20 -14.08 -13.52
N SER A 155 5.37 -13.44 -13.52
CA SER A 155 5.48 -11.97 -13.52
C SER A 155 4.89 -11.36 -14.79
N CYS A 156 5.21 -11.92 -15.96
CA CYS A 156 4.62 -11.49 -17.24
C CYS A 156 3.09 -11.70 -17.28
N GLN A 157 2.59 -12.81 -16.75
CA GLN A 157 1.14 -13.06 -16.66
C GLN A 157 0.44 -12.05 -15.77
N GLN A 158 1.03 -11.68 -14.62
CA GLN A 158 0.45 -10.67 -13.74
C GLN A 158 0.43 -9.28 -14.39
N LEU A 159 1.51 -8.90 -15.08
CA LEU A 159 1.57 -7.64 -15.83
C LEU A 159 0.50 -7.59 -16.93
N GLY A 160 0.36 -8.66 -17.71
CA GLY A 160 -0.68 -8.77 -18.75
C GLY A 160 -2.09 -8.74 -18.18
N LYS A 161 -2.32 -9.41 -17.03
CA LYS A 161 -3.62 -9.36 -16.33
C LYS A 161 -3.95 -7.94 -15.84
N ILE A 162 -3.00 -7.24 -15.25
CA ILE A 162 -3.20 -5.84 -14.84
C ILE A 162 -3.55 -4.98 -16.05
N ALA A 163 -2.80 -5.10 -17.15
CA ALA A 163 -3.06 -4.35 -18.38
C ALA A 163 -4.46 -4.63 -18.96
N SER A 164 -4.88 -5.89 -19.00
CA SER A 164 -6.23 -6.27 -19.44
C SER A 164 -7.31 -5.66 -18.55
N ASN A 165 -7.12 -5.76 -17.23
CA ASN A 165 -8.11 -5.30 -16.25
C ASN A 165 -8.28 -3.77 -16.24
N LEU A 166 -7.30 -2.99 -16.73
CA LEU A 166 -7.44 -1.54 -16.86
C LEU A 166 -8.56 -1.14 -17.84
N ILE A 167 -8.83 -1.97 -18.85
CA ILE A 167 -9.84 -1.73 -19.89
C ILE A 167 -11.18 -2.37 -19.52
N ASP A 168 -11.27 -3.06 -18.37
CA ASP A 168 -12.49 -3.71 -17.94
C ASP A 168 -13.63 -2.71 -17.72
N SER A 169 -14.84 -3.15 -18.07
CA SER A 169 -16.08 -2.41 -17.84
C SER A 169 -16.49 -2.40 -16.35
N ASP A 170 -16.07 -3.41 -15.58
CA ASP A 170 -16.40 -3.51 -14.16
C ASP A 170 -15.58 -2.49 -13.34
N PRO A 171 -16.25 -1.58 -12.61
CA PRO A 171 -15.58 -0.57 -11.80
C PRO A 171 -14.65 -1.11 -10.73
N GLU A 172 -14.96 -2.25 -10.12
CA GLU A 172 -14.12 -2.83 -9.07
C GLU A 172 -12.84 -3.41 -9.68
N ILE A 173 -12.98 -4.13 -10.80
CA ILE A 173 -11.86 -4.80 -11.48
C ILE A 173 -10.84 -3.77 -11.98
N PHE A 174 -11.29 -2.71 -12.65
CA PHE A 174 -10.34 -1.72 -13.17
C PHE A 174 -9.75 -0.86 -12.06
N CYS A 175 -10.50 -0.54 -11.00
CA CYS A 175 -9.96 0.26 -9.90
C CYS A 175 -8.85 -0.48 -9.15
N ASP A 176 -8.99 -1.81 -8.96
CA ASP A 176 -7.91 -2.66 -8.43
C ASP A 176 -6.68 -2.65 -9.34
N ALA A 177 -6.88 -2.78 -10.65
CA ALA A 177 -5.79 -2.71 -11.62
C ALA A 177 -5.06 -1.35 -11.59
N MET A 178 -5.81 -0.25 -11.58
CA MET A 178 -5.28 1.12 -11.44
C MET A 178 -4.45 1.28 -10.16
N LEU A 179 -4.93 0.77 -9.03
CA LEU A 179 -4.17 0.78 -7.77
C LEU A 179 -2.87 -0.01 -7.88
N LYS A 180 -2.90 -1.18 -8.52
CA LYS A 180 -1.70 -2.00 -8.77
C LYS A 180 -0.73 -1.34 -9.75
N THR A 181 -1.20 -0.49 -10.66
CA THR A 181 -0.30 0.23 -11.56
C THR A 181 0.39 1.41 -10.88
N MET A 182 -0.30 2.13 -9.99
CA MET A 182 0.25 3.32 -9.31
C MET A 182 1.02 3.03 -8.01
N ASN A 183 0.87 1.86 -7.41
CA ASN A 183 1.49 1.51 -6.13
C ASN A 183 2.87 0.86 -6.33
N ASN A 184 3.73 0.93 -5.31
CA ASN A 184 5.07 0.30 -5.30
C ASN A 184 5.14 -0.92 -4.36
N GLN A 185 4.00 -1.38 -3.87
CA GLN A 185 3.94 -2.54 -2.97
C GLN A 185 3.85 -3.86 -3.74
N ARG A 186 4.03 -4.97 -3.01
CA ARG A 186 3.96 -6.33 -3.57
C ARG A 186 2.69 -6.52 -4.41
N GLY A 187 2.87 -7.05 -5.61
CA GLY A 187 1.78 -7.30 -6.56
C GLY A 187 1.44 -6.10 -7.47
N SER A 188 2.24 -5.04 -7.44
CA SER A 188 2.12 -3.90 -8.34
C SER A 188 2.89 -4.09 -9.64
N THR A 189 2.58 -3.26 -10.65
CA THR A 189 3.28 -3.25 -11.94
C THR A 189 4.80 -3.00 -11.76
N PRO A 190 5.25 -1.95 -11.02
CA PRO A 190 6.68 -1.77 -10.75
C PRO A 190 7.33 -2.98 -10.07
N TYR A 191 6.63 -3.60 -9.11
CA TYR A 191 7.14 -4.76 -8.39
C TYR A 191 7.44 -5.97 -9.31
N PHE A 192 6.59 -6.22 -10.31
CA PHE A 192 6.83 -7.31 -11.26
C PHE A 192 7.94 -7.00 -12.25
N PHE A 193 8.07 -5.75 -12.70
CA PHE A 193 9.22 -5.33 -13.51
C PHE A 193 10.55 -5.45 -12.75
N ASP A 194 10.57 -5.06 -11.47
CA ASP A 194 11.74 -5.23 -10.60
C ASP A 194 12.18 -6.71 -10.48
N ILE A 195 11.22 -7.65 -10.40
CA ILE A 195 11.55 -9.08 -10.34
C ILE A 195 12.26 -9.52 -11.62
N LEU A 196 11.74 -9.12 -12.78
CA LEU A 196 12.33 -9.47 -14.08
C LEU A 196 13.75 -8.94 -14.19
N VAL A 197 13.96 -7.66 -13.85
CA VAL A 197 15.30 -7.04 -13.84
C VAL A 197 16.26 -7.78 -12.92
N ARG A 198 15.84 -8.12 -11.69
CA ARG A 198 16.69 -8.83 -10.73
C ARG A 198 17.08 -10.23 -11.22
N LEU A 199 16.16 -10.95 -11.85
CA LEU A 199 16.44 -12.29 -12.39
C LEU A 199 17.40 -12.21 -13.59
N ALA A 200 17.20 -11.25 -14.48
CA ALA A 200 18.08 -11.01 -15.62
C ALA A 200 19.50 -10.58 -15.18
N GLU A 201 19.57 -9.70 -14.19
CA GLU A 201 20.85 -9.28 -13.59
C GLU A 201 21.60 -10.47 -12.98
N GLN A 202 20.89 -11.38 -12.29
CA GLN A 202 21.48 -12.61 -11.80
C GLN A 202 22.07 -13.47 -12.94
N GLN A 203 21.35 -13.63 -14.05
CA GLN A 203 21.83 -14.41 -15.21
C GLN A 203 23.10 -13.84 -15.78
N PHE A 204 23.15 -12.52 -15.92
CA PHE A 204 24.34 -11.81 -16.40
C PHE A 204 25.57 -12.07 -15.52
N HIS A 205 25.40 -12.11 -14.20
CA HIS A 205 26.49 -12.40 -13.27
C HIS A 205 26.94 -13.88 -13.32
N TYR A 206 26.00 -14.84 -13.36
CA TYR A 206 26.32 -16.26 -13.49
C TYR A 206 26.98 -16.61 -14.84
N GLY A 207 26.53 -16.00 -15.93
CA GLY A 207 27.15 -16.14 -17.26
C GLY A 207 28.60 -15.64 -17.32
N LYS A 208 28.93 -14.61 -16.52
CA LYS A 208 30.31 -14.11 -16.42
C LYS A 208 31.21 -14.94 -15.52
N GLU A 209 30.68 -15.53 -14.45
CA GLU A 209 31.45 -16.45 -13.61
C GLU A 209 31.80 -17.75 -14.35
N SER A 210 30.85 -18.31 -15.11
CA SER A 210 31.11 -19.49 -15.96
C SER A 210 32.11 -19.19 -17.09
N GLN A 211 32.06 -18.01 -17.73
CA GLN A 211 33.08 -17.58 -18.70
C GLN A 211 34.45 -17.31 -18.05
N ARG A 212 34.52 -16.84 -16.80
CA ARG A 212 35.78 -16.73 -16.04
C ARG A 212 36.39 -18.10 -15.75
N GLN A 213 35.58 -19.10 -15.42
CA GLN A 213 36.05 -20.49 -15.26
C GLN A 213 36.59 -21.09 -16.57
N LEU A 214 35.99 -20.75 -17.71
CA LEU A 214 36.45 -21.22 -19.03
C LEU A 214 37.71 -20.52 -19.55
N ARG A 215 38.03 -19.29 -19.10
CA ARG A 215 39.22 -18.54 -19.52
C ARG A 215 40.46 -18.74 -18.63
N GLY A 216 40.36 -19.54 -17.58
CA GLY A 216 41.49 -19.81 -16.70
C GLY A 216 41.37 -21.17 -16.03
N THR A 217 41.75 -22.24 -16.74
CA THR A 217 42.43 -23.41 -16.15
C THR A 217 42.88 -24.37 -17.24
N LYS A 218 43.98 -24.01 -17.89
CA LYS A 218 44.96 -24.99 -18.35
C LYS A 218 45.55 -25.62 -17.07
N LYS A 219 45.26 -26.91 -16.84
CA LYS A 219 45.98 -27.82 -15.92
C LYS A 219 46.19 -27.32 -14.48
N LEU A 220 45.36 -27.79 -13.55
CA LEU A 220 45.81 -28.16 -12.21
C LEU A 220 44.90 -29.25 -11.62
N MET A 221 45.41 -30.46 -11.80
CA MET A 221 45.29 -31.67 -10.97
C MET A 221 43.90 -32.14 -10.53
N LEU A 222 43.55 -33.27 -11.15
CA LEU A 222 42.55 -34.25 -10.77
C LEU A 222 42.97 -35.14 -9.57
N ASP A 223 44.07 -34.86 -8.86
CA ASP A 223 44.74 -35.88 -8.03
C ASP A 223 44.70 -35.70 -6.50
N ASP A 224 44.29 -34.57 -5.92
CA ASP A 224 44.55 -34.33 -4.47
C ASP A 224 43.33 -34.34 -3.52
N ILE A 225 42.12 -34.72 -3.97
CA ILE A 225 40.95 -34.84 -3.06
C ILE A 225 40.69 -36.30 -2.63
N PHE A 226 41.36 -37.28 -3.24
CA PHE A 226 41.23 -38.71 -2.88
C PHE A 226 42.46 -39.34 -2.22
N SER A 227 43.47 -38.57 -1.85
CA SER A 227 44.60 -39.04 -1.04
C SER A 227 44.76 -38.22 0.24
N HIS A 228 43.98 -38.57 1.27
CA HIS A 228 44.49 -38.95 2.59
C HIS A 228 43.40 -38.83 3.66
N ARG A 229 42.96 -40.01 4.13
CA ARG A 229 42.26 -40.34 5.40
C ARG A 229 40.87 -39.77 5.65
#